data_AF-A0A915PIU8-F1
#
_entry.id   AF-A0A915PIU8-F1
#
_cell.length_a   1.000
_cell.length_b   1.000
_cell.length_c   1.000
_cell.angle_alpha   90.00
_cell.angle_beta   90.00
_cell.angle_gamma   90.00
#
_symmetry.space_group_name_H-M   'P 1'
#
loop_
_entity.id
_entity.type
_entity.pdbx_description
1 polymer ?
#
loop_
_entity_poly.entity_id
_entity_poly.type
_entity_poly.pdbx_seq_one_letter_code
_entity_poly.pdbx_strand_id
1 'polypeptide(L)'
;MFEDFVALFCLTQILREDALGPQSLSFEFLRTGVLRYVLESVADVNLSGSEADDIRLLEHCNVVLTFFIRLGLTDPGWNGLNDVNVLKILAGIPLLANPPKDVFLTSNLNLRTRTVPSLYMNYVANIVYLCIALCSNSHWKRISAQILELLSCNTEILNYLTRTNNQNSFLVKCSLLITHIYECDIPSRPFIENSSCLNALRKLSTKQLLSSTPLKSAFNSPRHLFSNSVSIIS
;
A
#
# COMPACT_ATOMS: atom_id res chain seq x y z
N MET A 1 20.92 14.33 1.76
CA MET A 1 19.87 13.56 2.46
C MET A 1 18.61 14.39 2.74
N PHE A 2 18.64 15.49 3.51
CA PHE A 2 17.41 16.29 3.75
C PHE A 2 16.88 16.99 2.49
N GLU A 3 17.76 17.51 1.63
CA GLU A 3 17.37 18.14 0.36
C GLU A 3 16.75 17.14 -0.61
N ASP A 4 17.31 15.93 -0.69
CA ASP A 4 16.78 14.83 -1.52
C ASP A 4 15.38 14.40 -1.06
N PHE A 5 15.15 14.42 0.26
CA PHE A 5 13.88 14.07 0.87
C PHE A 5 12.76 15.05 0.50
N VAL A 6 13.06 16.35 0.58
CA VAL A 6 12.11 17.40 0.20
C VAL A 6 11.83 17.33 -1.30
N ALA A 7 12.87 17.16 -2.12
CA ALA A 7 12.71 17.03 -3.57
C ALA A 7 11.82 15.84 -3.96
N LEU A 8 12.07 14.66 -3.38
CA LEU A 8 11.27 13.46 -3.67
C LEU A 8 9.83 13.59 -3.16
N PHE A 9 9.63 14.22 -2.01
CA PHE A 9 8.29 14.50 -1.48
C PHE A 9 7.53 15.49 -2.37
N CYS A 10 8.16 16.59 -2.80
CA CYS A 10 7.58 17.54 -3.74
C CYS A 10 7.22 16.86 -5.06
N LEU A 11 8.13 16.06 -5.62
CA LEU A 11 7.86 15.28 -6.82
C LEU A 11 6.67 14.33 -6.64
N THR A 12 6.55 13.69 -5.47
CA THR A 12 5.41 12.83 -5.13
C THR A 12 4.08 13.59 -5.18
N GLN A 13 4.04 14.84 -4.71
CA GLN A 13 2.84 15.67 -4.79
C GLN A 13 2.54 16.09 -6.23
N ILE A 14 3.57 16.43 -7.02
CA ILE A 14 3.39 16.82 -8.42
C ILE A 14 2.87 15.64 -9.26
N LEU A 15 3.42 14.44 -9.07
CA LEU A 15 2.97 13.23 -9.77
C LEU A 15 1.52 12.86 -9.43
N ARG A 16 1.06 13.19 -8.23
CA ARG A 16 -0.35 12.99 -7.85
C ARG A 16 -1.28 13.81 -8.74
N GLU A 17 -0.92 15.05 -9.04
CA GLU A 17 -1.72 15.91 -9.92
C GLU A 17 -1.57 15.47 -11.39
N ASP A 18 -0.36 15.08 -11.81
CA ASP A 18 -0.09 14.57 -13.17
C ASP A 18 -0.87 13.29 -13.49
N ALA A 19 -1.13 12.43 -12.49
CA ALA A 19 -1.91 11.21 -12.64
C ALA A 19 -3.37 11.45 -13.08
N LEU A 20 -3.91 12.66 -12.83
CA LEU A 20 -5.24 13.07 -13.31
C LEU A 20 -5.21 13.66 -14.73
N GLY A 21 -4.01 13.92 -15.25
CA GLY A 21 -3.74 14.55 -16.53
C GLY A 21 -3.12 13.60 -17.55
N PRO A 22 -2.33 14.12 -18.51
CA PRO A 22 -1.73 13.35 -19.59
C PRO A 22 -0.55 12.44 -19.16
N GLN A 23 -0.17 12.47 -17.87
CA GLN A 23 0.91 11.64 -17.30
C GLN A 23 2.29 11.91 -17.92
N SER A 24 2.51 13.13 -18.43
CA SER A 24 3.73 13.51 -19.13
C SER A 24 4.92 13.64 -18.18
N LEU A 25 4.69 14.05 -16.94
CA LEU A 25 5.75 14.18 -15.94
C LEU A 25 6.22 12.82 -15.45
N SER A 26 5.30 11.86 -15.23
CA SER A 26 5.67 10.46 -14.96
C SER A 26 6.55 9.90 -16.08
N PHE A 27 6.16 10.14 -17.34
CA PHE A 27 6.92 9.65 -18.49
C PHE A 27 8.32 10.28 -18.58
N GLU A 28 8.42 11.62 -18.48
CA GLU A 28 9.71 12.31 -18.53
C GLU A 28 10.61 11.94 -17.34
N PHE A 29 10.06 11.81 -16.14
CA PHE A 29 10.82 11.33 -14.98
C PHE A 29 11.46 9.98 -15.26
N LEU A 30 10.72 9.01 -15.82
CA LEU A 30 11.25 7.68 -16.12
C LEU A 30 12.39 7.74 -17.15
N ARG A 31 12.28 8.62 -18.15
CA ARG A 31 13.33 8.81 -19.17
C ARG A 31 14.66 9.30 -18.59
N THR A 32 14.65 9.97 -17.44
CA THR A 32 15.89 10.42 -16.79
C THR A 32 16.72 9.25 -16.23
N GLY A 33 16.12 8.07 -16.05
CA GLY A 33 16.77 6.92 -15.39
C GLY A 33 16.90 7.07 -13.87
N VAL A 34 16.41 8.16 -13.28
CA VAL A 34 16.53 8.45 -11.83
C VAL A 34 15.82 7.41 -10.97
N LEU A 35 14.78 6.75 -11.50
CA LEU A 35 14.04 5.70 -10.78
C LEU A 35 14.95 4.62 -10.18
N ARG A 36 15.98 4.21 -10.91
CA ARG A 36 16.90 3.16 -10.45
C ARG A 36 17.70 3.60 -9.23
N TYR A 37 18.20 4.85 -9.22
CA TYR A 37 18.91 5.41 -8.07
C TYR A 37 18.01 5.56 -6.85
N VAL A 38 16.74 5.96 -7.05
CA VAL A 38 15.75 6.02 -5.97
C VAL A 38 15.53 4.64 -5.36
N LEU A 39 15.42 3.60 -6.19
CA LEU A 39 15.27 2.22 -5.71
C LEU A 39 16.53 1.71 -4.99
N GLU A 40 17.71 1.95 -5.55
CA GLU A 40 18.99 1.57 -4.94
C GLU A 40 19.19 2.20 -3.56
N SER A 41 18.64 3.41 -3.34
CA SER A 41 18.69 4.09 -2.03
C SER A 41 17.94 3.35 -0.90
N VAL A 42 17.06 2.40 -1.23
CA VAL A 42 16.30 1.60 -0.25
C VAL A 42 16.55 0.09 -0.35
N ALA A 43 17.39 -0.36 -1.30
CA ALA A 43 17.52 -1.78 -1.63
C ALA A 43 18.26 -2.65 -0.59
N ASP A 44 19.07 -2.03 0.28
CA ASP A 44 19.89 -2.74 1.28
C ASP A 44 19.77 -2.12 2.69
N VAL A 45 18.56 -1.65 3.02
CA VAL A 45 18.32 -0.98 4.30
C VAL A 45 18.18 -1.98 5.43
N ASN A 46 18.81 -1.68 6.56
CA ASN A 46 18.66 -2.40 7.82
C ASN A 46 18.81 -1.42 9.00
N LEU A 47 18.20 -1.76 10.14
CA LEU A 47 18.29 -0.91 11.34
C LEU A 47 19.67 -1.07 12.00
N SER A 48 20.24 0.07 12.36
CA SER A 48 21.55 0.18 13.00
C SER A 48 21.48 0.03 14.53
N GLY A 49 20.31 0.25 15.12
CA GLY A 49 20.11 0.36 16.56
C GLY A 49 20.32 1.78 17.12
N SER A 50 20.75 2.73 16.28
CA SER A 50 20.77 4.16 16.60
C SER A 50 19.39 4.75 16.34
N GLU A 51 18.65 5.14 17.39
CA GLU A 51 17.27 5.62 17.24
C GLU A 51 17.16 6.80 16.26
N ALA A 52 18.07 7.77 16.32
CA ALA A 52 18.05 8.94 15.45
C ALA A 52 18.30 8.58 13.98
N ASP A 53 19.20 7.64 13.70
CA ASP A 53 19.52 7.21 12.34
C ASP A 53 18.43 6.29 11.79
N ASP A 54 17.91 5.38 12.62
CA ASP A 54 16.83 4.46 12.28
C ASP A 54 15.53 5.22 11.98
N ILE A 55 15.22 6.30 12.73
CA ILE A 55 14.10 7.19 12.41
C ILE A 55 14.28 7.82 11.03
N ARG A 56 15.46 8.40 10.74
CA ARG A 56 15.72 9.05 9.44
C ARG A 56 15.67 8.06 8.28
N LEU A 57 16.21 6.87 8.48
CA LEU A 57 16.18 5.78 7.50
C LEU A 57 14.74 5.37 7.19
N LEU A 58 13.93 5.12 8.22
CA LEU A 58 12.53 4.73 8.03
C LEU A 58 11.68 5.86 7.43
N GLU A 59 11.95 7.12 7.77
CA GLU A 59 11.34 8.27 7.11
C GLU A 59 11.66 8.23 5.60
N HIS A 60 12.92 8.02 5.23
CA HIS A 60 13.36 7.93 3.83
C HIS A 60 12.65 6.80 3.09
N CYS A 61 12.66 5.60 3.66
CA CYS A 61 11.96 4.45 3.08
C CYS A 61 10.46 4.73 2.88
N ASN A 62 9.80 5.37 3.86
CA ASN A 62 8.38 5.71 3.75
C ASN A 62 8.08 6.72 2.62
N VAL A 63 8.95 7.72 2.42
CA VAL A 63 8.80 8.66 1.30
C VAL A 63 9.01 7.96 -0.03
N VAL A 64 10.04 7.12 -0.15
CA VAL A 64 10.32 6.36 -1.37
C VAL A 64 9.15 5.42 -1.72
N LEU A 65 8.58 4.71 -0.75
CA LEU A 65 7.41 3.87 -1.00
C LEU A 65 6.18 4.70 -1.37
N THR A 66 5.95 5.86 -0.73
CA THR A 66 4.86 6.77 -1.08
C THR A 66 5.02 7.28 -2.51
N PHE A 67 6.24 7.60 -2.91
CA PHE A 67 6.59 7.96 -4.27
C PHE A 67 6.26 6.82 -5.26
N PHE A 68 6.69 5.59 -4.98
CA PHE A 68 6.38 4.43 -5.80
C PHE A 68 4.87 4.15 -5.89
N ILE A 69 4.12 4.34 -4.80
CA ILE A 69 2.66 4.21 -4.81
C ILE A 69 2.05 5.19 -5.82
N ARG A 70 2.47 6.46 -5.80
CA ARG A 70 1.97 7.47 -6.74
C ARG A 70 2.35 7.16 -8.18
N LEU A 71 3.62 6.80 -8.39
CA LEU A 71 4.12 6.48 -9.71
C LEU A 71 3.38 5.25 -10.29
N GLY A 72 3.19 4.20 -9.48
CA GLY A 72 2.52 2.96 -9.89
C GLY A 72 1.02 3.10 -10.18
N LEU A 73 0.38 4.22 -9.84
CA LEU A 73 -0.99 4.54 -10.25
C LEU A 73 -1.08 5.13 -11.66
N THR A 74 0.05 5.43 -12.30
CA THR A 74 0.12 5.89 -13.70
C THR A 74 0.57 4.75 -14.61
N ASP A 75 0.14 4.74 -15.87
CA ASP A 75 0.52 3.68 -16.81
C ASP A 75 2.03 3.67 -17.11
N PRO A 76 2.69 4.82 -17.37
CA PRO A 76 4.15 4.85 -17.53
C PRO A 76 4.85 4.38 -16.25
N GLY A 77 4.40 4.87 -15.09
CA GLY A 77 5.02 4.55 -13.81
C GLY A 77 4.90 3.09 -13.42
N TRP A 78 3.76 2.45 -13.69
CA TRP A 78 3.59 1.02 -13.51
C TRP A 78 4.61 0.22 -14.35
N ASN A 79 4.75 0.56 -15.63
CA ASN A 79 5.73 -0.08 -16.52
C ASN A 79 7.16 0.13 -16.01
N GLY A 80 7.52 1.37 -15.68
CA GLY A 80 8.85 1.69 -15.17
C GLY A 80 9.20 0.93 -13.88
N LEU A 81 8.26 0.83 -12.93
CA LEU A 81 8.43 0.07 -11.69
C LEU A 81 8.59 -1.45 -11.95
N ASN A 82 7.83 -1.98 -12.90
CA ASN A 82 7.95 -3.37 -13.34
C ASN A 82 9.30 -3.63 -14.03
N ASP A 83 9.75 -2.72 -14.90
CA ASP A 83 11.01 -2.86 -15.66
C ASP A 83 12.24 -2.88 -14.73
N VAL A 84 12.20 -2.11 -13.64
CA VAL A 84 13.26 -2.13 -12.61
C VAL A 84 13.08 -3.26 -11.59
N ASN A 85 12.08 -4.13 -11.75
CA ASN A 85 11.77 -5.24 -10.82
C ASN A 85 11.58 -4.78 -9.36
N VAL A 86 10.88 -3.67 -9.14
CA VAL A 86 10.76 -3.05 -7.81
C VAL A 86 10.30 -4.03 -6.73
N LEU A 87 9.30 -4.87 -7.02
CA LEU A 87 8.73 -5.80 -6.05
C LEU A 87 9.74 -6.86 -5.60
N LYS A 88 10.54 -7.38 -6.54
CA LYS A 88 11.58 -8.37 -6.26
C LYS A 88 12.71 -7.76 -5.43
N ILE A 89 13.12 -6.53 -5.74
CA ILE A 89 14.14 -5.82 -4.96
C ILE A 89 13.64 -5.56 -3.55
N LEU A 90 12.40 -5.05 -3.41
CA LEU A 90 11.80 -4.82 -2.10
C LEU A 90 11.69 -6.12 -1.29
N ALA A 91 11.34 -7.24 -1.91
CA ALA A 91 11.22 -8.54 -1.24
C ALA A 91 12.56 -9.04 -0.67
N GLY A 92 13.69 -8.60 -1.26
CA GLY A 92 15.04 -8.94 -0.81
C GLY A 92 15.58 -8.06 0.32
N ILE A 93 14.86 -7.03 0.76
CA ILE A 93 15.36 -6.09 1.78
C ILE A 93 15.46 -6.78 3.16
N PRO A 94 16.63 -6.76 3.82
CA PRO A 94 16.84 -7.40 5.13
C PRO A 94 15.90 -6.91 6.23
N LEU A 95 15.52 -5.63 6.20
CA LEU A 95 14.59 -4.99 7.15
C LEU A 95 13.23 -5.71 7.24
N LEU A 96 12.72 -6.26 6.13
CA LEU A 96 11.43 -6.97 6.13
C LEU A 96 11.50 -8.31 6.88
N ALA A 97 12.65 -8.99 6.76
CA ALA A 97 12.89 -10.27 7.41
C ALA A 97 13.23 -10.12 8.90
N ASN A 98 13.64 -8.93 9.35
CA ASN A 98 14.08 -8.67 10.72
C ASN A 98 13.35 -7.45 11.31
N PRO A 99 12.04 -7.57 11.63
CA PRO A 99 11.28 -6.48 12.22
C PRO A 99 11.86 -6.05 13.58
N PRO A 100 11.86 -4.74 13.92
CA PRO A 100 12.27 -4.27 15.24
C PRO A 100 11.38 -4.85 16.34
N LYS A 101 12.02 -5.40 17.38
CA LYS A 101 11.34 -6.15 18.47
C LYS A 101 10.29 -5.33 19.21
N ASP A 102 10.52 -4.04 19.36
CA ASP A 102 9.64 -3.11 20.08
C ASP A 102 8.25 -2.97 19.44
N VAL A 103 8.13 -3.30 18.14
CA VAL A 103 6.84 -3.37 17.44
C VAL A 103 5.91 -4.39 18.10
N PHE A 104 6.44 -5.52 18.55
CA PHE A 104 5.63 -6.59 19.15
C PHE A 104 5.24 -6.31 20.60
N LEU A 105 5.97 -5.42 21.28
CA LEU A 105 5.74 -5.04 22.67
C LEU A 105 4.70 -3.93 22.82
N THR A 106 4.44 -3.18 21.75
CA THR A 106 3.59 -1.98 21.81
C THR A 106 2.11 -2.35 21.61
N SER A 107 1.31 -2.30 22.69
CA SER A 107 -0.10 -2.69 22.67
C SER A 107 -1.03 -1.76 21.88
N ASN A 108 -0.65 -0.50 21.69
CA ASN A 108 -1.39 0.49 20.91
C ASN A 108 -0.42 1.36 20.09
N LEU A 109 -0.04 0.89 18.91
CA LEU A 109 0.80 1.63 17.97
C LEU A 109 0.04 2.81 17.36
N ASN A 110 0.37 4.02 17.82
CA ASN A 110 -0.07 5.23 17.14
C ASN A 110 0.84 5.53 15.96
N LEU A 111 0.36 5.27 14.75
CA LEU A 111 1.12 5.48 13.49
C LEU A 111 1.52 6.93 13.23
N ARG A 112 1.01 7.89 14.01
CA ARG A 112 1.36 9.32 13.92
C ARG A 112 2.57 9.70 14.79
N THR A 113 3.02 8.83 15.68
CA THR A 113 4.20 9.12 16.51
C THR A 113 5.48 8.94 15.72
N ARG A 114 6.46 9.82 15.94
CA ARG A 114 7.78 9.76 15.32
C ARG A 114 8.70 8.83 16.13
N THR A 115 8.37 7.55 16.16
CA THR A 115 9.14 6.50 16.84
C THR A 115 9.47 5.37 15.85
N VAL A 116 10.56 4.64 16.09
CA VAL A 116 10.99 3.53 15.23
C VAL A 116 9.85 2.51 14.99
N PRO A 117 9.11 2.02 16.02
CA PRO A 117 8.02 1.09 15.79
C PRO A 117 6.90 1.65 14.91
N SER A 118 6.50 2.90 15.13
CA SER A 118 5.43 3.53 14.34
C SER A 118 5.83 3.79 12.90
N LEU A 119 7.07 4.25 12.66
CA LEU A 119 7.59 4.47 11.31
C LEU A 119 7.81 3.15 10.56
N TYR A 120 8.25 2.09 11.24
CA TYR A 120 8.34 0.75 10.67
C TYR A 120 6.95 0.21 10.27
N MET A 121 5.94 0.41 11.12
CA MET A 121 4.58 0.01 10.78
C MET A 121 3.99 0.80 9.61
N ASN A 122 4.34 2.09 9.48
CA ASN A 122 4.04 2.87 8.27
C ASN A 122 4.73 2.30 7.03
N TYR A 123 5.97 1.83 7.17
CA TYR A 123 6.72 1.21 6.08
C TYR A 123 6.02 -0.08 5.61
N VAL A 124 5.63 -0.97 6.53
CA VAL A 124 4.86 -2.18 6.21
C VAL A 124 3.50 -1.83 5.58
N ALA A 125 2.79 -0.82 6.09
CA ALA A 125 1.54 -0.37 5.50
C ALA A 125 1.73 0.15 4.07
N ASN A 126 2.79 0.91 3.81
CA ASN A 126 3.13 1.42 2.50
C ASN A 126 3.49 0.30 1.51
N ILE A 127 4.13 -0.80 1.95
CA ILE A 127 4.31 -1.99 1.11
C ILE A 127 2.97 -2.54 0.64
N VAL A 128 2.00 -2.69 1.55
CA VAL A 128 0.64 -3.16 1.19
C VAL A 128 -0.03 -2.18 0.21
N TYR A 129 0.08 -0.88 0.47
CA TYR A 129 -0.49 0.14 -0.42
C TYR A 129 0.17 0.16 -1.80
N LEU A 130 1.47 -0.08 -1.90
CA LEU A 130 2.17 -0.23 -3.17
C LEU A 130 1.62 -1.41 -3.96
N CYS A 131 1.46 -2.57 -3.32
CA CYS A 131 0.87 -3.74 -3.98
C CYS A 131 -0.55 -3.46 -4.47
N ILE A 132 -1.38 -2.72 -3.70
CA ILE A 132 -2.73 -2.33 -4.11
C ILE A 132 -2.69 -1.37 -5.31
N ALA A 133 -1.81 -0.37 -5.27
CA ALA A 133 -1.64 0.57 -6.38
C ALA A 133 -1.28 -0.17 -7.68
N LEU A 134 -0.30 -1.08 -7.61
CA LEU A 134 0.11 -1.87 -8.77
C LEU A 134 -0.96 -2.86 -9.24
N CYS A 135 -1.81 -3.36 -8.32
CA CYS A 135 -2.98 -4.18 -8.65
C CYS A 135 -4.13 -3.39 -9.30
N SER A 136 -4.09 -2.06 -9.25
CA SER A 136 -5.11 -1.22 -9.89
C SER A 136 -4.92 -1.12 -11.40
N ASN A 137 -3.73 -1.50 -11.93
CA ASN A 137 -3.45 -1.53 -13.36
C ASN A 137 -4.04 -2.79 -14.03
N SER A 138 -4.53 -2.67 -15.26
CA SER A 138 -5.16 -3.79 -16.00
C SER A 138 -4.23 -4.99 -16.24
N HIS A 139 -2.90 -4.78 -16.19
CA HIS A 139 -1.89 -5.81 -16.38
C HIS A 139 -1.35 -6.42 -15.08
N TRP A 140 -2.00 -6.16 -13.93
CA TRP A 140 -1.53 -6.60 -12.62
C TRP A 140 -1.24 -8.11 -12.50
N LYS A 141 -1.93 -8.96 -13.26
CA LYS A 141 -1.70 -10.41 -13.22
C LYS A 141 -0.27 -10.82 -13.60
N ARG A 142 0.47 -9.96 -14.32
CA ARG A 142 1.88 -10.20 -14.66
C ARG A 142 2.80 -10.19 -13.44
N ILE A 143 2.40 -9.50 -12.38
CA ILE A 143 3.20 -9.28 -11.16
C ILE A 143 2.56 -9.93 -9.92
N SER A 144 1.46 -10.67 -10.06
CA SER A 144 0.73 -11.26 -8.93
C SER A 144 1.63 -12.15 -8.07
N ALA A 145 2.47 -12.98 -8.68
CA ALA A 145 3.44 -13.81 -7.98
C ALA A 145 4.44 -12.98 -7.15
N GLN A 146 4.96 -11.88 -7.72
CA GLN A 146 5.91 -11.00 -7.04
C GLN A 146 5.24 -10.23 -5.88
N ILE A 147 3.97 -9.85 -6.03
CA ILE A 147 3.18 -9.25 -4.95
C ILE A 147 3.04 -10.23 -3.79
N LEU A 148 2.69 -11.50 -4.06
CA LEU A 148 2.52 -12.51 -3.03
C LEU A 148 3.84 -12.87 -2.33
N GLU A 149 4.95 -12.88 -3.07
CA GLU A 149 6.30 -13.05 -2.52
C GLU A 149 6.64 -11.91 -1.54
N LEU A 150 6.47 -10.65 -1.97
CA LEU A 150 6.72 -9.48 -1.12
C LEU A 150 5.85 -9.46 0.15
N LEU A 151 4.56 -9.79 0.03
CA LEU A 151 3.67 -9.90 1.19
C LEU A 151 4.10 -11.03 2.14
N SER A 152 4.62 -12.14 1.60
CA SER A 152 5.11 -13.27 2.40
C SER A 152 6.34 -12.91 3.23
N CYS A 153 7.19 -11.97 2.77
CA CYS A 153 8.30 -11.46 3.57
C CYS A 153 7.85 -10.78 4.87
N ASN A 154 6.58 -10.36 4.97
CA ASN A 154 6.01 -9.67 6.13
C ASN A 154 5.23 -10.61 7.09
N THR A 155 5.41 -11.92 6.95
CA THR A 155 4.60 -12.94 7.65
C THR A 155 4.56 -12.76 9.17
N GLU A 156 5.68 -12.43 9.81
CA GLU A 156 5.73 -12.25 11.27
C GLU A 156 4.81 -11.12 11.74
N ILE A 157 4.91 -9.96 11.09
CA ILE A 157 4.10 -8.78 11.40
C ILE A 157 2.63 -9.02 11.09
N LEU A 158 2.33 -9.61 9.93
CA LEU A 158 0.95 -9.91 9.54
C LEU A 158 0.28 -10.90 10.49
N ASN A 159 1.00 -11.93 10.94
CA ASN A 159 0.51 -12.89 11.93
C ASN A 159 0.32 -12.24 13.30
N TYR A 160 1.24 -11.38 13.73
CA TYR A 160 1.09 -10.61 14.96
C TYR A 160 -0.19 -9.76 14.94
N LEU A 161 -0.37 -8.93 13.89
CA LEU A 161 -1.53 -8.06 13.75
C LEU A 161 -2.84 -8.83 13.67
N THR A 162 -2.85 -9.98 13.02
CA THR A 162 -4.04 -10.84 12.97
C THR A 162 -4.49 -11.29 14.35
N ARG A 163 -3.56 -11.47 15.29
CA ARG A 163 -3.85 -11.89 16.68
C ARG A 163 -4.19 -10.72 17.59
N THR A 164 -3.52 -9.57 17.42
CA THR A 164 -3.60 -8.44 18.35
C THR A 164 -4.58 -7.36 17.91
N ASN A 165 -4.74 -7.14 16.60
CA ASN A 165 -5.58 -6.08 16.06
C ASN A 165 -6.10 -6.45 14.65
N ASN A 166 -7.06 -7.37 14.60
CA ASN A 166 -7.64 -7.86 13.35
C ASN A 166 -8.48 -6.82 12.58
N GLN A 167 -8.76 -5.65 13.17
CA GLN A 167 -9.46 -4.52 12.55
C GLN A 167 -8.50 -3.44 12.03
N ASN A 168 -7.19 -3.68 12.09
CA ASN A 168 -6.22 -2.75 11.54
C ASN A 168 -6.50 -2.48 10.04
N SER A 169 -6.56 -1.21 9.67
CA SER A 169 -7.03 -0.77 8.33
C SER A 169 -6.19 -1.31 7.17
N PHE A 170 -4.86 -1.38 7.31
CA PHE A 170 -4.02 -1.95 6.24
C PHE A 170 -4.06 -3.48 6.25
N LEU A 171 -4.30 -4.13 7.38
CA LEU A 171 -4.50 -5.58 7.44
C LEU A 171 -5.78 -5.98 6.68
N VAL A 172 -6.87 -5.23 6.87
CA VAL A 172 -8.12 -5.39 6.10
C VAL A 172 -7.86 -5.23 4.60
N LYS A 173 -7.10 -4.20 4.21
CA LYS A 173 -6.75 -3.98 2.80
C LYS A 173 -5.84 -5.07 2.23
N CYS A 174 -4.89 -5.58 3.00
CA CYS A 174 -4.04 -6.71 2.63
C CYS A 174 -4.89 -7.98 2.41
N SER A 175 -5.82 -8.24 3.32
CA SER A 175 -6.79 -9.33 3.24
C SER A 175 -7.67 -9.25 1.99
N LEU A 176 -8.18 -8.06 1.64
CA LEU A 176 -8.91 -7.81 0.40
C LEU A 176 -8.06 -8.04 -0.85
N LEU A 177 -6.81 -7.55 -0.85
CA LEU A 177 -5.87 -7.75 -1.95
C LEU A 177 -5.60 -9.25 -2.20
N ILE A 178 -5.29 -10.01 -1.15
CA ILE A 178 -5.04 -11.46 -1.26
C ILE A 178 -6.29 -12.19 -1.78
N THR A 179 -7.48 -11.78 -1.32
CA THR A 179 -8.75 -12.36 -1.78
C THR A 179 -8.97 -12.08 -3.26
N HIS A 180 -8.74 -10.84 -3.70
CA HIS A 180 -8.83 -10.45 -5.10
C HIS A 180 -7.89 -11.27 -6.00
N ILE A 181 -6.62 -11.42 -5.60
CA ILE A 181 -5.64 -12.23 -6.33
C ILE A 181 -6.10 -13.69 -6.37
N TYR A 182 -6.54 -14.26 -5.25
CA TYR A 182 -7.02 -15.64 -5.17
C TYR A 182 -8.20 -15.91 -6.11
N GLU A 183 -9.17 -15.00 -6.17
CA GLU A 183 -10.36 -15.15 -7.00
C GLU A 183 -10.06 -14.97 -8.48
N CYS A 184 -9.25 -13.96 -8.82
CA CYS A 184 -9.03 -13.53 -10.20
C CYS A 184 -7.78 -14.12 -10.89
N ASP A 185 -6.85 -14.71 -10.15
CA ASP A 185 -5.61 -15.29 -10.67
C ASP A 185 -5.42 -16.76 -10.24
N ILE A 186 -5.98 -17.68 -11.05
CA ILE A 186 -5.99 -19.12 -10.78
C ILE A 186 -4.58 -19.70 -10.51
N PRO A 187 -3.53 -19.36 -11.29
CA PRO A 187 -2.17 -19.86 -11.04
C PRO A 187 -1.62 -19.51 -9.66
N SER A 188 -2.08 -18.42 -9.03
CA SER A 188 -1.60 -17.97 -7.72
C SER A 188 -2.27 -18.69 -6.55
N ARG A 189 -3.36 -19.43 -6.77
CA ARG A 189 -4.12 -20.09 -5.69
C ARG A 189 -3.27 -21.07 -4.87
N PRO A 190 -2.49 -21.99 -5.46
CA PRO A 190 -1.69 -22.93 -4.68
C PRO A 190 -0.68 -22.23 -3.76
N PHE A 191 -0.09 -21.12 -4.22
CA PHE A 191 0.84 -20.34 -3.41
C PHE A 191 0.15 -19.77 -2.16
N ILE A 192 -1.04 -19.19 -2.33
CA ILE A 192 -1.83 -18.64 -1.23
C ILE A 192 -2.28 -19.74 -0.28
N GLU A 193 -2.74 -20.90 -0.79
CA GLU A 193 -3.24 -22.00 0.02
C GLU A 193 -2.15 -22.69 0.84
N ASN A 194 -0.96 -22.83 0.25
CA ASN A 194 0.22 -23.43 0.90
C ASN A 194 0.83 -22.51 1.96
N SER A 195 0.63 -21.20 1.86
CA SER A 195 1.07 -20.23 2.88
C SER A 195 0.05 -20.13 4.01
N SER A 196 0.43 -20.54 5.21
CA SER A 196 -0.44 -20.47 6.40
C SER A 196 -0.90 -19.03 6.69
N CYS A 197 -0.01 -18.05 6.53
CA CYS A 197 -0.30 -16.64 6.75
C CYS A 197 -1.25 -16.06 5.70
N LEU A 198 -0.93 -16.21 4.41
CA LEU A 198 -1.76 -15.66 3.33
C LEU A 198 -3.13 -16.33 3.28
N ASN A 199 -3.20 -17.64 3.50
CA ASN A 199 -4.47 -18.37 3.57
C ASN A 199 -5.32 -17.91 4.75
N ALA A 200 -4.71 -17.62 5.90
CA ALA A 200 -5.41 -17.05 7.05
C ALA A 200 -5.97 -15.66 6.73
N LEU A 201 -5.15 -14.79 6.14
CA LEU A 201 -5.57 -13.44 5.72
C LEU A 201 -6.74 -13.50 4.74
N ARG A 202 -6.65 -14.33 3.70
CA ARG A 202 -7.77 -14.56 2.76
C ARG A 202 -9.09 -14.88 3.49
N LYS A 203 -9.04 -15.77 4.48
CA LYS A 203 -10.22 -16.18 5.25
C LYS A 203 -10.74 -15.08 6.19
N LEU A 204 -9.90 -14.12 6.60
CA LEU A 204 -10.35 -12.97 7.39
C LEU A 204 -11.28 -12.06 6.57
N SER A 205 -10.96 -11.80 5.30
CA SER A 205 -11.80 -11.02 4.38
C SER A 205 -13.21 -11.60 4.29
N THR A 206 -13.30 -12.92 4.06
CA THR A 206 -14.59 -13.62 3.94
C THR A 206 -15.43 -13.46 5.20
N LYS A 207 -14.83 -13.55 6.38
CA LYS A 207 -15.53 -13.33 7.66
C LYS A 207 -15.99 -11.87 7.82
N GLN A 208 -15.16 -10.91 7.41
CA GLN A 208 -15.50 -9.49 7.50
C GLN A 208 -16.65 -9.12 6.56
N LEU A 209 -16.65 -9.60 5.32
CA LEU A 209 -17.78 -9.44 4.37
C LEU A 209 -19.08 -10.07 4.89
N LEU A 210 -18.99 -11.22 5.58
CA LEU A 210 -20.16 -11.88 6.16
C LEU A 210 -20.67 -11.18 7.43
N SER A 211 -19.80 -10.46 8.15
CA SER A 211 -20.17 -9.68 9.34
C SER A 211 -20.73 -8.29 9.01
N SER A 212 -20.46 -7.77 7.80
CA SER A 212 -21.18 -6.61 7.27
C SER A 212 -22.55 -7.06 6.76
N THR A 213 -23.54 -7.10 7.64
CA THR A 213 -24.95 -7.17 7.24
C THR A 213 -25.24 -6.05 6.22
N PRO A 214 -26.00 -6.31 5.14
CA PRO A 214 -26.42 -5.26 4.26
C PRO A 214 -27.35 -4.34 5.07
N LEU A 215 -26.89 -3.12 5.35
CA LEU A 215 -27.77 -2.02 5.69
C LEU A 215 -28.77 -1.93 4.54
N LYS A 216 -29.99 -2.44 4.76
CA LYS A 216 -31.14 -2.18 3.90
C LYS A 216 -31.17 -0.68 3.66
N SER A 217 -30.85 -0.29 2.43
CA SER A 217 -31.07 1.07 1.97
C SER A 217 -32.56 1.34 2.08
N ALA A 218 -32.98 2.05 3.12
CA ALA A 218 -34.27 2.72 3.12
C ALA A 218 -34.16 3.92 2.16
N PHE A 219 -34.17 3.64 0.86
CA PHE A 219 -34.50 4.63 -0.15
C PHE A 219 -36.00 4.90 -0.04
N ASN A 220 -36.39 5.72 0.93
CA ASN A 220 -37.59 6.54 0.79
C ASN A 220 -37.15 7.86 0.19
N SER A 221 -37.39 8.02 -1.11
CA SER A 221 -37.53 9.34 -1.70
C SER A 221 -38.83 9.34 -2.48
N PRO A 222 -39.66 10.37 -2.26
CA PRO A 222 -40.17 11.13 -3.39
C PRO A 222 -39.85 12.61 -3.16
N ARG A 223 -39.06 13.21 -4.06
CA ARG A 223 -39.54 14.03 -5.20
C ARG A 223 -40.47 15.17 -4.76
N HIS A 224 -39.95 16.39 -4.92
CA HIS A 224 -40.61 17.70 -5.10
C HIS A 224 -39.99 18.79 -4.20
N LEU A 225 -38.86 19.36 -4.62
CA LEU A 225 -38.34 20.62 -4.08
C LEU A 225 -38.30 21.76 -5.11
N PHE A 226 -38.87 21.58 -6.29
CA PHE A 226 -39.07 22.67 -7.25
C PHE A 226 -40.44 22.54 -7.92
N SER A 227 -41.41 23.28 -7.39
CA SER A 227 -42.57 23.75 -8.15
C SER A 227 -42.83 25.19 -7.76
N ASN A 228 -42.40 26.11 -8.62
CA ASN A 228 -42.95 27.46 -8.69
C ASN A 228 -44.45 27.34 -8.98
N SER A 229 -45.28 27.93 -8.12
CA SER A 229 -46.61 28.37 -8.52
C SER A 229 -47.01 29.58 -7.68
N VAL A 230 -46.78 30.74 -8.30
CA VAL A 230 -47.61 31.94 -8.27
C VAL A 230 -48.97 31.72 -7.60
N SER A 231 -49.21 32.41 -6.49
CA SER A 231 -50.55 32.59 -5.93
C SER A 231 -51.25 33.74 -6.67
N ILE A 232 -52.23 33.38 -7.49
CA ILE A 232 -53.31 34.26 -7.95
C ILE A 232 -54.50 34.10 -6.99
N ILE A 233 -55.30 35.17 -6.88
CA ILE A 233 -56.58 35.38 -6.16
C ILE A 233 -56.33 36.03 -4.80
N SER A 234 -56.72 37.28 -4.52
CA SER A 234 -57.82 38.13 -5.00
C SER A 234 -57.40 39.60 -5.15
#